data_AF-A0ABD5G0E3-F1
#
_entry.id   AF-A0ABD5G0E3-F1
#
_cell.length_a   1.000
_cell.length_b   1.000
_cell.length_c   1.000
_cell.angle_alpha   90.00
_cell.angle_beta   90.00
_cell.angle_gamma   90.00
#
_symmetry.space_group_name_H-M   'P 1'
#
loop_
_entity.id
_entity.type
_entity.pdbx_description
1 polymer ?
#
loop_
_entity_poly.entity_id
_entity_poly.type
_entity_poly.pdbx_seq_one_letter_code
_entity_poly.pdbx_strand_id
1 'polypeptide(L)'
;MNQAAKIVSDALLGIDFKNVEIGGMIYTIKPPTIKVICRAISHFSKIGMDGNNIMEAIKELPEATGDMLKGISCFICGNEDLVKALENGTFEEVKDALEVCFSMMDISAFQCVSSMKNVSMLAARPKQ
;
A
#
# COMPACT_ATOMS: atom_id res chain seq x y z
N MET A 1 -21.96 -17.79 2.23
CA MET A 1 -20.52 -18.10 2.11
C MET A 1 -19.76 -16.98 2.81
N ASN A 2 -18.78 -17.27 3.66
CA ASN A 2 -18.10 -16.25 4.49
C ASN A 2 -17.06 -15.46 3.67
N GLN A 3 -17.54 -14.58 2.80
CA GLN A 3 -16.72 -13.79 1.88
C GLN A 3 -15.72 -12.90 2.62
N ALA A 4 -16.11 -12.34 3.76
CA ALA A 4 -15.22 -11.54 4.61
C ALA A 4 -14.02 -12.35 5.13
N ALA A 5 -14.25 -13.57 5.64
CA ALA A 5 -13.15 -14.42 6.09
C ALA A 5 -12.22 -14.83 4.96
N LYS A 6 -12.74 -15.04 3.75
CA LYS A 6 -11.92 -15.34 2.56
C LYS A 6 -11.01 -14.15 2.20
N ILE A 7 -11.57 -12.95 2.08
CA ILE A 7 -10.80 -11.73 1.76
C ILE A 7 -9.66 -11.53 2.76
N VAL A 8 -9.96 -11.67 4.05
CA VAL A 8 -8.96 -11.49 5.12
C VAL A 8 -7.90 -12.58 5.09
N SER A 9 -8.31 -13.84 4.89
CA SER A 9 -7.37 -14.96 4.79
C SER A 9 -6.46 -14.82 3.58
N ASP A 10 -7.00 -14.47 2.40
CA ASP A 10 -6.23 -14.31 1.17
C ASP A 10 -5.22 -13.16 1.31
N ALA A 11 -5.62 -12.04 1.94
CA ALA A 11 -4.73 -10.92 2.22
C ALA A 11 -3.61 -11.29 3.22
N LEU A 12 -3.94 -11.98 4.33
CA LEU A 12 -2.97 -12.35 5.36
C LEU A 12 -2.01 -13.46 4.90
N LEU A 13 -2.47 -14.38 4.06
CA LEU A 13 -1.65 -15.43 3.46
C LEU A 13 -0.84 -14.92 2.25
N GLY A 14 -1.05 -13.68 1.83
CA GLY A 14 -0.37 -13.07 0.68
C GLY A 14 -0.77 -13.70 -0.67
N ILE A 15 -1.96 -14.28 -0.72
CA ILE A 15 -2.61 -14.83 -1.92
C ILE A 15 -3.28 -13.70 -2.71
N ASP A 16 -3.75 -12.66 -2.01
CA ASP A 16 -4.17 -11.41 -2.63
C ASP A 16 -2.92 -10.60 -3.01
N PHE A 17 -2.79 -10.27 -4.29
CA PHE A 17 -1.72 -9.44 -4.81
C PHE A 17 -2.11 -8.84 -6.15
N LYS A 18 -1.41 -7.77 -6.54
CA LYS A 18 -1.46 -7.18 -7.87
C LYS A 18 -0.05 -7.01 -8.40
N ASN A 19 0.10 -7.01 -9.72
CA ASN A 19 1.37 -6.78 -10.37
C ASN A 19 1.38 -5.40 -11.02
N VAL A 20 2.56 -4.77 -11.01
CA VAL A 20 2.83 -3.49 -11.66
C VAL A 20 4.09 -3.63 -12.49
N GLU A 21 4.14 -2.97 -13.65
CA GLU A 21 5.32 -2.94 -14.50
C GLU A 21 5.96 -1.55 -14.42
N ILE A 22 7.25 -1.49 -14.12
CA ILE A 22 8.01 -0.24 -14.00
C ILE A 22 9.39 -0.48 -14.62
N GLY A 23 9.73 0.27 -15.67
CA GLY A 23 11.02 0.15 -16.36
C GLY A 23 11.25 -1.24 -16.98
N GLY A 24 10.18 -1.88 -17.48
CA GLY A 24 10.22 -3.21 -18.08
C GLY A 24 10.36 -4.38 -17.10
N MET A 25 10.26 -4.12 -15.79
CA MET A 25 10.31 -5.13 -14.73
C MET A 25 8.95 -5.23 -14.04
N ILE A 26 8.51 -6.46 -13.75
CA ILE A 26 7.25 -6.73 -13.05
C ILE A 26 7.51 -6.86 -11.55
N TYR A 27 6.77 -6.08 -10.76
CA TYR A 27 6.80 -6.10 -9.31
C TYR A 27 5.45 -6.54 -8.75
N THR A 28 5.48 -7.35 -7.69
CA THR A 28 4.28 -7.82 -7.00
C THR A 28 3.99 -6.96 -5.77
N ILE A 29 2.81 -6.38 -5.72
CA ILE A 29 2.28 -5.63 -4.58
C ILE A 29 1.32 -6.53 -3.81
N LYS A 30 1.63 -6.75 -2.53
CA LYS A 30 0.77 -7.45 -1.57
C LYS A 30 0.08 -6.44 -0.65
N PRO A 31 -1.01 -6.79 0.04
CA PRO A 31 -1.59 -5.97 1.09
C PRO A 31 -0.51 -5.55 2.11
N PRO A 32 -0.21 -4.25 2.25
CA PRO A 32 0.89 -3.80 3.08
C PRO A 32 0.52 -3.83 4.57
N THR A 33 1.50 -4.08 5.42
CA THR A 33 1.31 -3.94 6.88
C THR A 33 1.26 -2.46 7.28
N ILE A 34 0.66 -2.15 8.43
CA ILE A 34 0.64 -0.78 9.00
C ILE A 34 2.04 -0.16 9.04
N LYS A 35 3.07 -0.94 9.39
CA LYS A 35 4.47 -0.48 9.41
C LYS A 35 4.95 -0.03 8.03
N VAL A 36 4.61 -0.78 6.98
CA VAL A 36 4.98 -0.46 5.59
C VAL A 36 4.24 0.78 5.11
N ILE A 37 2.94 0.88 5.42
CA ILE A 37 2.12 2.05 5.13
C ILE A 37 2.74 3.31 5.76
N CYS A 38 3.06 3.27 7.05
CA CYS A 38 3.68 4.41 7.74
C CYS A 38 5.04 4.81 7.14
N ARG A 39 5.85 3.83 6.70
CA ARG A 39 7.12 4.12 6.01
C ARG A 39 6.87 4.87 4.70
N ALA A 40 5.97 4.37 3.86
CA ALA A 40 5.65 5.03 2.60
C ALA A 40 5.09 6.45 2.81
N ILE A 41 4.18 6.63 3.77
CA ILE A 41 3.63 7.94 4.14
C ILE A 41 4.74 8.91 4.57
N SER A 42 5.76 8.44 5.31
CA SER A 42 6.89 9.29 5.72
C SER A 42 7.74 9.82 4.56
N HIS A 43 7.72 9.13 3.42
CA HIS A 43 8.31 9.63 2.18
C HIS A 43 7.35 10.58 1.49
N PHE A 44 6.08 10.19 1.34
CA PHE A 44 5.08 11.02 0.67
C PHE A 44 4.86 12.37 1.35
N SER A 45 5.00 12.46 2.68
CA SER A 45 4.90 13.72 3.42
C SER A 45 5.97 14.75 3.07
N LYS A 46 7.02 14.34 2.33
CA LYS A 46 8.10 15.23 1.85
C LYS A 46 7.83 15.75 0.44
N ILE A 47 6.83 15.18 -0.23
CA ILE A 47 6.37 15.65 -1.53
C ILE A 47 5.42 16.81 -1.25
N GLY A 48 5.66 17.96 -1.88
CA GLY A 48 4.75 19.10 -1.82
C GLY A 48 3.44 18.75 -2.51
N MET A 49 2.52 18.13 -1.77
CA MET A 49 1.19 17.75 -2.24
C MET A 49 0.18 18.74 -1.68
N ASP A 50 -0.20 19.71 -2.50
CA ASP A 50 -1.30 20.61 -2.20
C ASP A 50 -2.58 20.00 -2.77
N GLY A 51 -3.39 19.34 -1.95
CA GLY A 51 -4.63 18.72 -2.41
C GLY A 51 -5.37 17.92 -1.34
N ASN A 52 -6.70 17.82 -1.48
CA ASN A 52 -7.55 17.04 -0.58
C ASN A 52 -7.42 15.51 -0.80
N ASN A 53 -6.77 15.09 -1.89
CA ASN A 53 -6.59 13.70 -2.29
C ASN A 53 -5.16 13.49 -2.83
N ILE A 54 -4.43 12.53 -2.26
CA ILE A 54 -3.07 12.16 -2.68
C ILE A 54 -3.02 11.88 -4.20
N MET A 55 -4.07 11.26 -4.74
CA MET A 55 -4.18 10.92 -6.15
C MET A 55 -4.20 12.13 -7.09
N GLU A 56 -4.87 13.19 -6.66
CA GLU A 56 -4.98 14.45 -7.43
C GLU A 56 -3.67 15.21 -7.33
N ALA A 57 -3.08 15.27 -6.13
CA ALA A 57 -1.79 15.90 -5.91
C ALA A 57 -0.67 15.22 -6.73
N ILE A 58 -0.72 13.90 -6.92
CA ILE A 58 0.22 13.17 -7.79
C ILE A 58 0.08 13.58 -9.27
N LYS A 59 -1.14 13.89 -9.74
CA LYS A 59 -1.37 14.30 -11.14
C LYS A 59 -0.78 15.68 -11.44
N GLU A 60 -0.66 16.53 -10.44
CA GLU A 60 -0.09 17.88 -10.56
C GLU A 60 1.44 17.89 -10.56
N LEU A 61 2.08 16.77 -10.20
CA LEU A 61 3.54 16.67 -10.25
C LEU A 61 4.04 16.56 -11.69
N PRO A 62 5.11 17.29 -12.06
CA PRO A 62 5.66 17.25 -13.42
C PRO A 62 6.43 15.96 -13.71
N GLU A 63 6.96 15.29 -12.68
CA GLU A 63 7.79 14.09 -12.80
C GLU A 63 7.75 13.22 -11.53
N ALA A 64 8.24 11.98 -11.66
CA ALA A 64 8.39 11.07 -10.52
C ALA A 64 9.49 11.59 -9.58
N THR A 65 9.13 11.88 -8.33
CA THR A 65 10.13 12.32 -7.34
C THR A 65 10.79 11.12 -6.66
N GLY A 66 12.02 11.30 -6.16
CA GLY A 66 12.72 10.24 -5.42
C GLY A 66 11.95 9.75 -4.19
N ASP A 67 11.19 10.62 -3.51
CA ASP A 67 10.33 10.21 -2.40
C ASP A 67 9.10 9.40 -2.85
N MET A 68 8.58 9.60 -4.08
CA MET A 68 7.57 8.70 -4.66
C MET A 68 8.14 7.30 -4.84
N LEU A 69 9.33 7.19 -5.44
CA LEU A 69 9.98 5.91 -5.70
C LEU A 69 10.30 5.17 -4.39
N LYS A 70 10.72 5.89 -3.35
CA LYS A 70 10.91 5.33 -1.99
C LYS A 70 9.63 4.77 -1.40
N GLY A 71 8.52 5.49 -1.55
CA GLY A 71 7.21 5.02 -1.12
C GLY A 71 6.78 3.75 -1.85
N ILE A 72 6.94 3.71 -3.18
CA ILE A 72 6.62 2.52 -4.00
C ILE A 72 7.54 1.33 -3.64
N SER A 73 8.84 1.57 -3.47
CA SER A 73 9.78 0.56 -2.99
C SER A 73 9.32 -0.04 -1.66
N CYS A 74 8.85 0.80 -0.74
CA CYS A 74 8.29 0.34 0.53
C CYS A 74 7.07 -0.56 0.31
N PHE A 75 6.18 -0.25 -0.63
CA PHE A 75 5.03 -1.14 -0.93
C PHE A 75 5.43 -2.48 -1.55
N ILE A 76 6.47 -2.50 -2.39
CA ILE A 76 6.93 -3.73 -3.04
C ILE A 76 7.68 -4.64 -2.06
N CYS A 77 8.63 -4.09 -1.29
CA CYS A 77 9.58 -4.90 -0.51
C CYS A 77 9.71 -4.48 0.97
N GLY A 78 8.97 -3.46 1.41
CA GLY A 78 8.95 -3.00 2.80
C GLY A 78 10.06 -2.03 3.18
N ASN A 79 10.97 -1.68 2.26
CA ASN A 79 12.08 -0.75 2.46
C ASN A 79 12.42 0.02 1.16
N GLU A 80 13.54 0.74 1.13
CA GLU A 80 13.97 1.60 0.01
C GLU A 80 14.92 0.88 -1.01
N ASP A 81 15.08 -0.44 -0.92
CA ASP A 81 16.12 -1.16 -1.68
C ASP A 81 15.90 -1.13 -3.21
N LEU A 82 14.67 -0.91 -3.68
CA LEU A 82 14.32 -0.93 -5.09
C LEU A 82 14.36 0.44 -5.76
N VAL A 83 14.63 1.53 -5.05
CA VAL A 83 14.56 2.90 -5.59
C VAL A 83 15.33 3.05 -6.90
N LYS A 84 16.58 2.58 -6.93
CA LYS A 84 17.44 2.64 -8.14
C LYS A 84 16.88 1.86 -9.33
N ALA A 85 16.16 0.76 -9.08
CA ALA A 85 15.54 -0.01 -10.14
C ALA A 85 14.29 0.71 -10.68
N LEU A 86 13.54 1.36 -9.79
CA LEU A 86 12.34 2.13 -10.12
C LEU A 86 12.63 3.43 -10.88
N GLU A 87 13.83 3.99 -10.74
CA GLU A 87 14.30 5.16 -11.52
C GLU A 87 14.29 4.93 -13.04
N ASN A 88 14.31 3.67 -13.49
CA ASN A 88 14.21 3.34 -14.92
C ASN A 88 12.77 3.43 -15.47
N GLY A 89 11.78 3.62 -14.59
CA GLY A 89 10.38 3.69 -14.96
C GLY A 89 9.96 5.05 -15.48
N THR A 90 8.90 5.08 -16.28
CA THR A 90 8.26 6.32 -16.69
C THR A 90 7.36 6.88 -15.59
N PHE A 91 7.03 8.17 -15.66
CA PHE A 91 6.14 8.78 -14.68
C PHE A 91 4.73 8.16 -14.67
N GLU A 92 4.23 7.74 -15.83
CA GLU A 92 2.93 7.05 -15.92
C GLU A 92 2.97 5.67 -15.26
N GLU A 93 4.03 4.89 -15.47
CA GLU A 93 4.22 3.60 -14.76
C GLU A 93 4.28 3.80 -13.23
N VAL A 94 4.94 4.87 -12.78
CA VAL A 94 5.01 5.23 -11.36
C VAL A 94 3.64 5.61 -10.81
N LYS A 95 2.82 6.33 -11.58
CA LYS A 95 1.44 6.66 -11.22
C LYS A 95 0.57 5.42 -11.11
N ASP A 96 0.58 4.58 -12.15
CA ASP A 96 -0.15 3.30 -12.19
C ASP A 96 0.21 2.41 -11.00
N ALA A 97 1.51 2.31 -10.70
CA ALA A 97 1.98 1.54 -9.56
C ALA A 97 1.47 2.09 -8.23
N LEU A 98 1.40 3.41 -8.09
CA LEU A 98 0.91 4.08 -6.90
C LEU A 98 -0.61 3.90 -6.74
N GLU A 99 -1.38 3.93 -7.84
CA GLU A 99 -2.81 3.60 -7.84
C GLU A 99 -3.04 2.16 -7.31
N VAL A 100 -2.24 1.22 -7.83
CA VAL A 100 -2.29 -0.18 -7.42
C VAL A 100 -1.92 -0.32 -5.94
N CYS A 101 -0.88 0.37 -5.46
CA CYS A 101 -0.51 0.38 -4.05
C CYS A 101 -1.68 0.82 -3.15
N PHE A 102 -2.36 1.93 -3.48
CA PHE A 102 -3.53 2.40 -2.72
C PHE A 102 -4.69 1.42 -2.78
N SER A 103 -4.93 0.79 -3.92
CA SER A 103 -5.98 -0.23 -4.04
C SER A 103 -5.73 -1.47 -3.16
N MET A 104 -4.47 -1.76 -2.82
CA MET A 104 -4.08 -2.89 -1.96
C MET A 104 -4.07 -2.53 -0.47
N MET A 105 -4.25 -1.26 -0.09
CA MET A 105 -4.33 -0.81 1.31
C MET A 105 -5.71 -1.04 1.94
N ASP A 106 -6.58 -1.82 1.31
CA ASP A 106 -7.98 -1.95 1.72
C ASP A 106 -8.13 -2.36 3.19
N ILE A 107 -9.12 -1.78 3.85
CA ILE A 107 -9.43 -1.82 5.29
C ILE A 107 -9.97 -3.21 5.70
N SER A 108 -9.91 -4.21 4.81
CA SER A 108 -10.50 -5.53 4.97
C SER A 108 -10.07 -6.24 6.27
N ALA A 109 -8.81 -6.04 6.71
CA ALA A 109 -8.34 -6.54 8.01
C ALA A 109 -9.15 -5.96 9.20
N PHE A 110 -9.58 -4.70 9.13
CA PHE A 110 -10.46 -4.08 10.13
C PHE A 110 -11.94 -4.45 9.94
N GLN A 111 -12.39 -4.76 8.72
CA GLN A 111 -13.73 -5.30 8.49
C GLN A 111 -13.91 -6.69 9.13
N CYS A 112 -12.84 -7.49 9.22
CA CYS A 112 -12.80 -8.73 10.00
C CYS A 112 -13.08 -8.48 11.49
N VAL A 113 -12.40 -7.46 12.04
CA VAL A 113 -12.50 -7.06 13.45
C VAL A 113 -13.90 -6.54 13.78
N SER A 114 -14.52 -5.77 12.88
CA SER A 114 -15.87 -5.25 13.07
C SER A 114 -16.98 -6.31 12.88
N SER A 115 -16.75 -7.32 12.02
CA SER A 115 -17.73 -8.37 11.74
C SER A 115 -17.77 -9.47 12.81
N MET A 116 -16.70 -9.67 13.57
CA MET A 116 -16.65 -10.66 14.64
C MET A 116 -17.04 -10.03 15.98
N LYS A 117 -18.28 -10.30 16.41
CA LYS A 117 -18.90 -9.92 17.70
C LYS A 117 -18.04 -10.19 18.97
N ASN A 118 -16.92 -10.91 18.86
CA ASN A 118 -16.07 -11.40 19.96
C ASN A 118 -14.60 -10.91 19.92
N VAL A 119 -14.19 -10.03 18.99
CA VAL A 119 -12.77 -9.59 18.91
C VAL A 119 -12.34 -8.75 20.11
N SER A 120 -13.28 -8.15 20.84
CA SER A 120 -13.03 -7.60 22.17
C SER A 120 -12.29 -8.62 23.06
N MET A 121 -12.64 -9.90 23.02
CA MET A 121 -11.96 -10.95 23.81
C MET A 121 -10.60 -11.42 23.27
N LEU A 122 -10.26 -11.13 22.00
CA LEU A 122 -8.96 -11.48 21.41
C LEU A 122 -7.92 -10.37 21.57
N ALA A 123 -8.33 -9.10 21.45
CA ALA A 123 -7.44 -7.96 21.54
C ALA A 123 -7.21 -7.48 22.99
N ALA A 124 -8.19 -7.66 23.88
CA ALA A 124 -8.06 -7.29 25.29
C ALA A 124 -9.05 -8.06 26.15
N ARG A 125 -8.57 -8.91 27.08
CA ARG A 125 -9.46 -9.37 28.15
C ARG A 125 -9.91 -8.15 28.95
N PRO A 126 -11.22 -7.87 29.09
CA PRO A 126 -11.68 -6.81 29.97
C PRO A 126 -11.15 -7.10 31.36
N LYS A 127 -10.46 -6.13 31.97
CA LYS A 127 -10.07 -6.22 33.37
C LYS A 127 -11.36 -6.30 34.19
N GLN A 128 -11.50 -7.39 34.96
CA GLN A 128 -12.44 -7.46 36.07
C GLN A 128 -12.02 -6.48 37.17
#